data_AF-A0A9D1PCR1-F1
#
_entry.id   AF-A0A9D1PCR1-F1
#
_cell.length_a   1.000
_cell.length_b   1.000
_cell.length_c   1.000
_cell.angle_alpha   90.00
_cell.angle_beta   90.00
_cell.angle_gamma   90.00
#
_symmetry.space_group_name_H-M   'P 1'
#
loop_
_entity.id
_entity.type
_entity.pdbx_description
1 polymer ?
#
loop_
_entity_poly.entity_id
_entity_poly.type
_entity_poly.pdbx_seq_one_letter_code
_entity_poly.pdbx_strand_id
1 'polypeptide(L)'
;MIIKASAALRNDYSSISKPAKETSEPIYITKNGEGDGVFMNIDAFERREQALELRLKVLQAEEERLRGEKTRSIQEARRELKERAGTTL
;
A
#
# COMPACT_ATOMS: atom_id res chain seq x y z
N MET A 1 16.63 0.43 9.72
CA MET A 1 16.73 -0.69 8.75
C MET A 1 17.23 -1.92 9.48
N ILE A 2 16.40 -2.98 9.55
CA ILE A 2 16.74 -4.24 10.21
C ILE A 2 17.12 -5.27 9.14
N ILE A 3 18.25 -5.96 9.32
CA ILE A 3 18.73 -7.02 8.42
C ILE A 3 18.87 -8.32 9.22
N LYS A 4 18.40 -9.44 8.66
CA LYS A 4 18.48 -10.78 9.27
C LYS A 4 18.94 -11.81 8.24
N ALA A 5 19.76 -12.76 8.66
CA ALA A 5 20.13 -13.89 7.79
C ALA A 5 18.92 -14.81 7.57
N SER A 6 18.81 -15.41 6.39
CA SER A 6 17.73 -16.33 6.02
C SER A 6 17.60 -17.53 6.97
N ALA A 7 18.71 -17.97 7.58
CA ALA A 7 18.70 -19.00 8.61
C ALA A 7 17.81 -18.64 9.83
N ALA A 8 17.66 -17.35 10.16
CA ALA A 8 16.81 -16.90 11.26
C ALA A 8 15.31 -17.13 10.98
N LEU A 9 14.88 -17.22 9.71
CA LEU A 9 13.48 -17.55 9.39
C LEU A 9 13.07 -18.91 9.95
N ARG A 10 13.98 -19.89 9.95
CA ARG A 10 13.73 -21.22 10.49
C ARG A 10 14.12 -21.33 11.97
N ASN A 11 15.27 -20.76 12.34
CA ASN A 11 15.89 -21.02 13.64
C ASN A 11 15.43 -20.05 14.74
N ASP A 12 15.05 -18.82 14.37
CA ASP A 12 14.61 -17.78 15.31
C ASP A 12 13.62 -16.82 14.65
N TYR A 13 12.50 -17.40 14.21
CA TYR A 13 11.43 -16.65 13.56
C TYR A 13 10.87 -15.53 14.45
N SER A 14 10.94 -15.70 15.78
CA SER A 14 10.45 -14.71 16.73
C SER A 14 11.22 -13.39 16.67
N SER A 15 12.54 -13.45 16.40
CA SER A 15 13.39 -12.27 16.23
C SER A 15 13.12 -11.48 14.94
N ILE A 16 12.33 -12.04 14.02
CA ILE A 16 11.89 -11.40 12.78
C ILE A 16 10.43 -10.94 12.93
N SER A 17 9.54 -11.85 13.33
CA SER A 17 8.10 -11.62 13.33
C SER A 17 7.62 -10.58 14.35
N LYS A 18 8.23 -10.53 15.54
CA LYS A 18 7.87 -9.53 16.58
C LYS A 18 8.17 -8.09 16.13
N PRO A 19 9.42 -7.74 15.78
CA PRO A 19 9.72 -6.37 15.36
C PRO A 19 8.95 -5.97 14.10
N ALA A 20 8.74 -6.88 13.14
CA ALA A 20 7.94 -6.57 11.94
C ALA A 20 6.48 -6.20 12.26
N LYS A 21 5.89 -6.81 13.30
CA LYS A 21 4.53 -6.48 13.78
C LYS A 21 4.50 -5.16 14.56
N GLU A 22 5.45 -4.98 15.48
CA GLU A 22 5.49 -3.81 16.38
C GLU A 22 5.82 -2.53 15.63
N THR A 23 6.76 -2.59 14.70
CA THR A 23 7.23 -1.40 13.96
C THR A 23 6.45 -1.15 12.68
N SER A 24 5.77 -2.18 12.13
CA SER A 24 5.24 -2.16 10.76
C SER A 24 6.29 -1.82 9.69
N GLU A 25 7.58 -1.99 10.00
CA GLU A 25 8.68 -1.74 9.07
C GLU A 25 9.15 -3.02 8.36
N PRO A 26 9.71 -2.92 7.14
CA PRO A 26 10.32 -4.05 6.46
C PRO A 26 11.60 -4.52 7.15
N ILE A 27 11.77 -5.84 7.22
CA ILE A 27 13.02 -6.49 7.62
C ILE A 27 13.64 -7.13 6.39
N TYR A 28 14.89 -6.78 6.10
CA TYR A 28 15.61 -7.33 4.94
C TYR A 28 16.23 -8.67 5.31
N ILE A 29 16.04 -9.65 4.43
CA ILE A 29 16.59 -10.99 4.57
C ILE A 29 17.79 -11.14 3.66
N THR A 30 18.90 -11.64 4.21
CA THR A 30 20.11 -11.94 3.44
C THR A 30 20.34 -13.43 3.34
N LYS A 31 20.90 -13.85 2.21
CA LYS A 31 21.39 -15.21 1.98
C LYS A 31 22.84 -15.11 1.52
N ASN A 32 23.75 -15.75 2.24
CA ASN A 32 25.21 -15.70 1.97
C ASN A 32 25.80 -14.27 1.92
N GLY A 33 25.23 -13.34 2.70
CA GLY A 33 25.67 -11.94 2.73
C GLY A 33 25.03 -11.05 1.67
N GLU A 34 24.28 -11.62 0.72
CA GLU A 34 23.56 -10.87 -0.32
C GLU A 34 22.10 -10.66 0.06
N GLY A 35 21.52 -9.54 -0.37
CA GLY A 35 20.09 -9.27 -0.19
C GLY A 35 19.24 -10.25 -1.01
N ASP A 36 18.34 -10.96 -0.33
CA ASP A 36 17.54 -12.05 -0.92
C ASP A 36 16.04 -11.70 -0.93
N GLY A 37 15.53 -11.14 0.17
CA GLY A 37 14.11 -10.83 0.29
C GLY A 37 13.78 -9.82 1.38
N VAL A 38 12.48 -9.58 1.58
CA VAL A 38 11.95 -8.70 2.63
C VAL A 38 10.82 -9.42 3.35
N PHE A 39 10.85 -9.37 4.68
CA PHE A 39 9.77 -9.80 5.54
C PHE A 39 9.03 -8.57 6.08
N MET A 40 7.69 -8.60 6.07
CA MET A 40 6.84 -7.54 6.59
C MET A 40 5.59 -8.14 7.22
N ASN A 41 5.02 -7.45 8.22
CA ASN A 41 3.69 -7.78 8.71
C ASN A 41 2.64 -7.64 7.60
N ILE A 42 1.65 -8.54 7.57
CA ILE A 42 0.60 -8.60 6.53
C ILE A 42 -0.19 -7.29 6.47
N ASP A 43 -0.73 -6.82 7.61
CA ASP A 43 -1.55 -5.60 7.62
C ASP A 43 -0.74 -4.37 7.19
N ALA A 44 0.55 -4.30 7.56
CA ALA A 44 1.45 -3.24 7.12
C ALA A 44 1.68 -3.29 5.60
N PHE A 45 1.85 -4.49 5.04
CA PHE A 45 1.98 -4.70 3.60
C PHE A 45 0.71 -4.28 2.86
N GLU A 46 -0.46 -4.73 3.30
CA GLU A 46 -1.74 -4.39 2.66
C GLU A 46 -2.04 -2.89 2.70
N ARG A 47 -1.81 -2.24 3.85
CA ARG A 47 -1.94 -0.78 3.97
C ARG A 47 -1.01 -0.04 3.02
N ARG A 48 0.23 -0.53 2.85
CA ARG A 48 1.18 0.05 1.91
C ARG A 48 0.71 -0.08 0.47
N GLU A 49 0.21 -1.25 0.06
CA GLU A 49 -0.32 -1.48 -1.29
C GLU A 49 -1.52 -0.57 -1.58
N GLN A 50 -2.47 -0.47 -0.64
CA GLN A 50 -3.62 0.44 -0.77
C GLN A 50 -3.20 1.90 -0.89
N ALA A 51 -2.20 2.34 -0.12
CA ALA A 51 -1.68 3.70 -0.19
C ALA A 51 -0.99 3.98 -1.54
N LEU A 52 -0.27 3.00 -2.10
CA LEU A 52 0.34 3.12 -3.42
C LEU A 52 -0.71 3.19 -4.52
N GLU A 53 -1.76 2.37 -4.45
CA GLU A 53 -2.87 2.41 -5.40
C GLU A 53 -3.60 3.77 -5.36
N LEU A 54 -3.88 4.30 -4.17
CA LEU A 54 -4.48 5.61 -4.02
C LEU A 54 -3.59 6.71 -4.61
N ARG A 55 -2.29 6.67 -4.35
CA ARG A 55 -1.34 7.64 -4.92
C ARG A 55 -1.32 7.58 -6.44
N LEU A 56 -1.34 6.38 -7.02
CA LEU A 56 -1.40 6.22 -8.48
C LEU A 56 -2.66 6.87 -9.06
N LYS A 57 -3.83 6.63 -8.44
CA LYS A 57 -5.11 7.23 -8.87
C LYS A 57 -5.08 8.75 -8.77
N VAL A 58 -4.51 9.30 -7.70
CA VAL A 58 -4.37 10.76 -7.54
C VAL A 58 -3.44 11.35 -8.60
N LEU A 59 -2.29 10.71 -8.86
CA LEU A 59 -1.35 11.15 -9.88
C LEU A 59 -1.99 11.14 -11.28
N GLN A 60 -2.73 10.09 -11.61
CA GLN A 60 -3.47 10.01 -12.86
C GLN A 60 -4.49 11.15 -12.98
N ALA A 61 -5.30 11.39 -11.94
CA ALA A 61 -6.28 12.47 -11.95
C ALA A 61 -5.63 13.85 -12.11
N GLU A 62 -4.46 14.08 -11.51
CA GLU A 62 -3.71 15.32 -11.71
C GLU A 62 -3.16 15.46 -13.14
N GLU A 63 -2.72 14.36 -13.75
CA GLU A 63 -2.27 14.37 -15.15
C GLU A 63 -3.42 14.67 -16.12
N GLU A 64 -4.57 14.02 -15.94
CA GLU A 64 -5.79 14.27 -16.70
C GLU A 64 -6.22 15.75 -16.57
N ARG A 65 -6.15 16.31 -15.36
CA ARG A 65 -6.44 17.73 -15.10
C ARG A 65 -5.47 18.65 -15.85
N LEU A 66 -4.17 18.35 -15.86
CA LEU A 66 -3.16 19.13 -16.58
C LEU A 66 -3.32 19.05 -18.10
N ARG A 67 -3.80 17.92 -18.61
CA ARG A 67 -4.15 17.74 -20.04
C ARG A 67 -5.45 18.42 -20.45
N GLY A 68 -6.19 19.00 -19.50
CA GLY A 68 -7.47 19.67 -19.74
C GLY A 68 -8.60 18.69 -20.03
N GLU A 69 -8.51 17.45 -19.54
CA GLU A 69 -9.60 16.50 -19.66
C GLU A 69 -10.85 16.97 -18.90
N LYS A 70 -12.02 16.44 -19.29
CA LYS A 70 -13.30 16.84 -18.68
C LYS A 70 -13.35 16.38 -17.23
N THR A 71 -13.04 17.28 -16.31
CA THR A 71 -13.28 17.10 -14.89
C THR A 71 -14.73 17.38 -14.53
N ARG A 72 -15.21 16.80 -13.44
CA ARG A 72 -16.53 17.09 -12.86
C ARG A 72 -16.37 17.52 -11.42
N SER A 73 -17.26 18.39 -10.96
CA SER A 73 -17.30 18.77 -9.56
C SER A 73 -17.81 17.61 -8.69
N ILE A 74 -17.45 17.63 -7.40
CA ILE A 74 -17.95 16.65 -6.42
C ILE A 74 -19.49 16.71 -6.32
N GLN A 75 -20.09 17.89 -6.52
CA GLN A 75 -21.55 18.06 -6.50
C GLN A 75 -22.22 17.34 -7.67
N GLU A 76 -21.70 17.50 -8.89
CA GLU A 76 -22.20 16.81 -10.09
C GLU A 76 -22.04 15.30 -9.97
N ALA A 77 -20.87 14.83 -9.54
CA ALA A 77 -20.61 13.41 -9.33
C ALA A 77 -21.56 12.80 -8.29
N ARG A 78 -21.82 13.49 -7.16
CA ARG A 78 -22.78 13.06 -6.14
C ARG A 78 -24.20 13.00 -6.67
N ARG A 79 -24.62 13.97 -7.49
CA ARG A 79 -25.96 13.97 -8.11
C ARG A 79 -26.14 12.76 -9.02
N GLU A 80 -25.19 12.51 -9.92
CA GLU A 80 -25.26 11.35 -10.83
C GLU A 80 -25.24 10.00 -10.09
N LEU A 81 -24.46 9.87 -9.02
CA LEU A 81 -24.44 8.65 -8.20
C LEU A 81 -25.79 8.41 -7.53
N LYS A 82 -26.45 9.47 -7.02
CA LYS A 82 -27.80 9.36 -6.44
C LYS A 82 -28.85 8.97 -7.49
N GLU A 83 -28.78 9.58 -8.67
CA GLU A 83 -29.67 9.26 -9.80
C GLU A 83 -29.51 7.79 -10.23
N ARG A 84 -28.27 7.29 -10.32
CA ARG A 84 -27.98 5.88 -10.65
C ARG A 84 -28.41 4.89 -9.56
N ALA A 85 -28.31 5.28 -8.29
CA ALA A 85 -28.72 4.46 -7.16
C ALA A 85 -30.25 4.46 -6.94
N GLY A 86 -31.02 5.18 -7.77
CA GLY A 86 -32.48 5.30 -7.64
C GLY A 86 -32.93 5.96 -6.33
N THR A 87 -32.01 6.61 -5.61
CA THR A 87 -32.30 7.23 -4.31
C THR A 87 -32.68 8.69 -4.52
N THR A 88 -33.84 8.90 -5.13
CA THR A 88 -34.47 10.22 -5.23
C THR A 88 -35.56 10.32 -4.16
N LEU A 89 -35.18 10.77 -2.97
CA LEU A 89 -36.05 11.45 -1.99
C LEU A 89 -35.25 12.59 -1.36
#